data_AF-A0A4C1SRJ1-F1
#
_entry.id   AF-A0A4C1SRJ1-F1
#
_cell.length_a   1.000
_cell.length_b   1.000
_cell.length_c   1.000
_cell.angle_alpha   90.00
_cell.angle_beta   90.00
_cell.angle_gamma   90.00
#
_symmetry.space_group_name_H-M   'P 1'
#
loop_
_entity.id
_entity.type
_entity.pdbx_description
1 polymer ?
#
loop_
_entity_poly.entity_id
_entity_poly.type
_entity_poly.pdbx_seq_one_letter_code
_entity_poly.pdbx_strand_id
1 'polypeptide(L)'
;MATVLKRCKLIIWDECTMAHKHSLEALNRTLKDIKNSDKLFGGTLLVLSGDFRQTLPVIPRSTYADEINACLKSSPLWRNVEKLQLKINMRVQMLQDPSAETFSKQLLDIGDGKVAIDETGYVKLPTDFCTIADSQDTSLNKYFPMYTHST
;
A
#
# COMPACT_ATOMS: atom_id res chain seq x y z
N MET A 1 14.66 21.68 9.45
CA MET A 1 13.59 21.14 8.56
C MET A 1 13.25 22.07 7.40
N ALA A 2 12.83 23.32 7.64
CA ALA A 2 12.36 24.23 6.59
C ALA A 2 13.39 24.51 5.47
N THR A 3 14.69 24.65 5.79
CA THR A 3 15.75 24.85 4.78
C THR A 3 15.90 23.67 3.82
N VAL A 4 15.73 22.44 4.32
CA VAL A 4 15.76 21.22 3.50
C VAL A 4 14.58 21.22 2.55
N LEU A 5 13.37 21.48 3.05
CA LEU A 5 12.16 21.52 2.25
C LEU A 5 12.18 22.66 1.20
N LYS A 6 12.76 23.82 1.53
CA LYS A 6 12.97 24.91 0.56
C LYS A 6 13.77 24.44 -0.66
N ARG A 7 14.88 23.73 -0.43
CA ARG A 7 15.80 23.26 -1.49
C ARG A 7 15.35 21.95 -2.16
N CYS A 8 14.53 21.15 -1.49
CA CYS A 8 14.02 19.88 -1.97
C CYS A 8 13.35 20.01 -3.35
N LYS A 9 13.67 19.09 -4.27
CA LYS A 9 13.09 19.06 -5.63
C LYS A 9 12.21 17.83 -5.87
N LEU A 10 12.41 16.78 -5.07
CA LEU A 10 11.70 15.52 -5.17
C LEU A 10 11.36 15.00 -3.77
N ILE A 11 10.12 14.58 -3.59
CA ILE A 11 9.65 13.82 -2.43
C ILE A 11 9.11 12.50 -2.95
N ILE A 12 9.52 11.40 -2.33
CA ILE A 12 8.96 10.07 -2.55
C ILE A 12 8.16 9.72 -1.30
N TRP A 13 6.89 9.41 -1.49
CA TRP A 13 6.00 8.99 -0.42
C TRP A 13 5.59 7.55 -0.67
N ASP A 14 6.21 6.65 0.08
CA ASP A 14 5.91 5.24 0.04
C ASP A 14 4.73 4.85 0.93
N GLU A 15 4.00 3.83 0.51
CA GLU A 15 2.75 3.38 1.11
C GLU A 15 1.73 4.51 1.35
N CYS A 16 1.59 5.38 0.35
CA CYS A 16 0.70 6.54 0.41
C CYS A 16 -0.79 6.17 0.53
N THR A 17 -1.17 4.92 0.22
CA THR A 17 -2.55 4.44 0.20
C THR A 17 -3.20 4.44 1.58
N MET A 18 -2.41 4.29 2.64
CA MET A 18 -2.85 4.39 4.03
C MET A 18 -3.00 5.84 4.51
N ALA A 19 -2.53 6.82 3.74
CA ALA A 19 -2.57 8.22 4.14
C ALA A 19 -3.95 8.84 3.88
N HIS A 20 -4.41 9.64 4.83
CA HIS A 20 -5.59 10.48 4.64
C HIS A 20 -5.29 11.58 3.60
N LYS A 21 -6.26 11.90 2.74
CA LYS A 21 -6.18 13.01 1.76
C LYS A 21 -5.74 14.35 2.34
N HIS A 22 -6.12 14.64 3.59
CA HIS A 22 -5.74 15.90 4.24
C HIS A 22 -4.23 15.99 4.45
N SER A 23 -3.53 14.88 4.60
CA SER A 23 -2.07 14.86 4.70
C SER A 23 -1.43 15.29 3.36
N LEU A 24 -1.97 14.84 2.23
CA LEU A 24 -1.54 15.28 0.89
C LEU A 24 -1.82 16.78 0.67
N GLU A 25 -3.00 17.24 1.08
CA GLU A 25 -3.41 18.64 0.96
C GLU A 25 -2.58 19.56 1.86
N ALA A 26 -2.32 19.14 3.09
CA ALA A 26 -1.44 19.84 4.02
C ALA A 26 -0.01 19.91 3.51
N LEU A 27 0.51 18.81 2.93
CA LEU A 27 1.83 18.80 2.29
C LEU A 27 1.91 19.82 1.15
N ASN A 28 0.89 19.87 0.28
CA ASN A 28 0.81 20.85 -0.81
C ASN A 28 0.83 22.29 -0.27
N ARG A 29 -0.04 22.62 0.70
CA ARG A 29 -0.10 23.96 1.29
C ARG A 29 1.23 24.35 1.94
N THR A 30 1.77 23.46 2.78
CA THR A 30 3.04 23.66 3.48
C THR A 30 4.20 23.93 2.53
N LEU A 31 4.30 23.21 1.41
CA LEU A 31 5.37 23.42 0.45
C LEU A 31 5.22 24.72 -0.34
N LYS A 32 3.99 25.16 -0.64
CA LYS A 32 3.74 26.47 -1.23
C LYS A 32 4.21 27.60 -0.30
N ASP A 33 3.85 27.51 0.97
CA ASP A 33 4.22 28.51 1.99
C ASP A 33 5.73 28.56 2.21
N ILE A 34 6.35 27.40 2.41
CA ILE A 34 7.80 27.31 2.65
C ILE A 34 8.61 27.83 1.47
N LYS A 35 8.16 27.60 0.23
CA LYS A 35 8.88 27.98 -0.99
C LYS A 35 8.44 29.33 -1.56
N ASN A 36 7.42 29.95 -0.99
CA ASN A 36 6.78 31.15 -1.50
C ASN A 36 6.42 31.01 -3.00
N SER A 37 5.68 29.95 -3.34
CA SER A 37 5.31 29.63 -4.72
C SER A 37 3.93 29.01 -4.81
N ASP A 38 3.09 29.52 -5.71
CA ASP A 38 1.73 29.00 -5.93
C ASP A 38 1.66 27.71 -6.75
N LYS A 39 2.80 27.23 -7.26
CA LYS A 39 2.88 25.96 -8.01
C LYS A 39 2.46 24.79 -7.13
N LEU A 40 1.95 23.72 -7.74
CA LEU A 40 1.63 22.48 -7.05
C LEU A 40 2.85 21.99 -6.24
N PHE A 41 2.66 21.69 -4.95
CA PHE A 41 3.73 21.36 -4.00
C PHE A 41 4.90 22.35 -3.98
N GLY A 42 4.64 23.64 -4.22
CA GLY A 42 5.67 24.68 -4.34
C GLY A 42 6.69 24.41 -5.46
N GLY A 43 6.33 23.62 -6.47
CA GLY A 43 7.21 23.20 -7.55
C GLY A 43 8.11 22.01 -7.23
N THR A 44 7.89 21.32 -6.12
CA THR A 44 8.52 20.02 -5.83
C THR A 44 7.78 18.90 -6.55
N LEU A 45 8.53 18.00 -7.20
CA LEU A 45 7.97 16.77 -7.74
C LEU A 45 7.61 15.82 -6.59
N LEU A 46 6.38 15.33 -6.58
CA LEU A 46 5.91 14.33 -5.62
C LEU A 46 5.70 13.01 -6.36
N VAL A 47 6.39 11.97 -5.91
CA VAL A 47 6.18 10.59 -6.36
C VAL A 47 5.45 9.85 -5.25
N LEU A 48 4.26 9.36 -5.57
CA LEU A 48 3.44 8.55 -4.68
C LEU A 48 3.62 7.08 -5.07
N SER A 49 4.00 6.23 -4.11
CA SER A 49 4.01 4.78 -4.27
C SER A 49 3.09 4.11 -3.25
N GLY A 50 2.61 2.94 -3.61
CA GLY A 50 1.69 2.14 -2.81
C GLY A 50 0.75 1.32 -3.69
N ASP A 51 0.07 0.35 -3.09
CA ASP A 51 -0.88 -0.50 -3.77
C ASP A 51 -2.30 -0.25 -3.25
N PHE A 52 -3.18 0.27 -4.11
CA PHE A 52 -4.57 0.59 -3.74
C PHE A 52 -5.45 -0.65 -3.59
N ARG A 53 -4.92 -1.85 -3.87
CA ARG A 53 -5.57 -3.13 -3.53
C ARG A 53 -5.28 -3.54 -2.08
N GLN A 54 -4.38 -2.85 -1.39
CA GLN A 54 -4.12 -3.02 0.03
C GLN A 54 -5.10 -2.18 0.88
N THR A 55 -4.76 -1.99 2.16
CA THR A 55 -5.61 -1.33 3.14
C THR A 55 -5.86 0.14 2.82
N LEU A 56 -7.12 0.56 2.94
CA LEU A 56 -7.54 1.96 2.95
C LEU A 56 -7.04 2.66 4.23
N PRO A 57 -7.07 4.01 4.29
CA PRO A 57 -6.77 4.74 5.52
C PRO A 57 -7.67 4.28 6.67
N VAL A 58 -7.07 3.88 7.79
CA VAL A 58 -7.81 3.42 8.98
C VAL A 58 -8.40 4.61 9.72
N ILE A 59 -9.73 4.70 9.76
CA ILE A 59 -10.43 5.73 10.54
C ILE A 59 -11.29 5.05 11.62
N PRO A 60 -10.99 5.26 12.91
CA PRO A 60 -11.75 4.64 14.00
C PRO A 60 -13.23 5.06 13.96
N ARG A 61 -14.13 4.08 14.04
CA ARG A 61 -15.60 4.29 14.04
C ARG A 61 -16.13 4.98 12.76
N SER A 62 -15.44 4.82 11.65
CA SER A 62 -15.86 5.36 10.35
C SER A 62 -16.91 4.51 9.68
N THR A 63 -17.68 5.15 8.80
CA THR A 63 -18.51 4.45 7.82
C THR A 63 -17.70 4.17 6.56
N TYR A 64 -18.18 3.26 5.71
CA TYR A 64 -17.59 3.02 4.39
C TYR A 64 -17.44 4.31 3.56
N ALA A 65 -18.42 5.21 3.63
CA ALA A 65 -18.36 6.49 2.93
C ALA A 65 -17.22 7.39 3.45
N ASP A 66 -16.96 7.37 4.76
CA ASP A 66 -15.88 8.13 5.38
C ASP A 66 -14.51 7.60 4.94
N GLU A 67 -14.34 6.27 4.89
CA GLU A 67 -13.09 5.64 4.43
C GLU A 67 -12.78 6.01 2.98
N ILE A 68 -13.78 5.91 2.09
CA ILE A 68 -13.63 6.33 0.68
C ILE A 68 -13.32 7.82 0.59
N ASN A 69 -14.00 8.65 1.37
CA ASN A 69 -13.77 10.11 1.37
C ASN A 69 -12.38 10.48 1.90
N ALA A 70 -11.80 9.65 2.77
CA ALA A 70 -10.46 9.85 3.31
C ALA A 70 -9.34 9.42 2.37
N CYS A 71 -9.61 8.53 1.41
CA CYS A 71 -8.64 8.07 0.43
C CYS A 71 -8.01 9.22 -0.35
N LEU A 72 -6.73 9.08 -0.71
CA LEU A 72 -6.02 10.06 -1.55
C LEU A 72 -6.76 10.37 -2.87
N LYS A 73 -7.42 9.36 -3.45
CA LYS A 73 -8.21 9.48 -4.69
C LYS A 73 -9.36 10.50 -4.58
N SER A 74 -9.83 10.78 -3.36
CA SER A 74 -10.90 11.73 -3.07
C SER A 74 -10.37 13.16 -2.85
N SER A 75 -9.06 13.38 -2.92
CA SER A 75 -8.49 14.73 -2.87
C SER A 75 -8.67 15.47 -4.19
N PRO A 76 -8.97 16.79 -4.18
CA PRO A 76 -8.94 17.61 -5.39
C PRO A 76 -7.58 17.66 -6.08
N LEU A 77 -6.50 17.30 -5.36
CA LEU A 77 -5.14 17.23 -5.91
C LEU A 77 -4.94 16.00 -6.79
N TRP A 78 -5.75 14.96 -6.63
CA TRP A 78 -5.62 13.69 -7.35
C TRP A 78 -5.73 13.84 -8.86
N ARG A 79 -6.49 14.83 -9.35
CA ARG A 79 -6.60 15.14 -10.79
C ARG A 79 -5.27 15.51 -11.47
N ASN A 80 -4.25 15.87 -10.69
CA ASN A 80 -2.92 16.22 -11.20
C ASN A 80 -1.95 15.04 -11.16
N VAL A 81 -2.39 13.87 -10.69
CA VAL A 81 -1.56 12.67 -10.56
C VAL A 81 -1.52 11.92 -11.88
N GLU A 82 -0.33 11.77 -12.44
CA GLU A 82 -0.06 10.83 -13.52
C GLU A 82 0.10 9.42 -12.95
N LYS A 83 -0.57 8.44 -13.57
CA LYS A 83 -0.57 7.06 -13.08
C LYS A 83 0.46 6.24 -13.84
N LEU A 84 1.45 5.72 -13.11
CA LEU A 84 2.40 4.73 -13.61
C LEU A 84 2.14 3.40 -12.91
N GLN A 85 2.23 2.30 -13.66
CA GLN A 85 1.97 0.96 -13.15
C GLN A 85 3.19 0.07 -13.36
N LEU A 86 3.68 -0.53 -12.27
CA LEU A 86 4.70 -1.58 -12.34
C LEU A 86 4.01 -2.90 -12.68
N LYS A 87 4.48 -3.59 -13.71
CA LYS A 87 3.89 -4.85 -14.22
C LYS A 87 4.71 -6.09 -13.86
N ILE A 88 5.97 -5.91 -13.49
CA ILE A 88 6.91 -7.02 -13.27
C ILE A 88 7.11 -7.20 -11.76
N ASN A 89 6.77 -8.38 -11.25
CA ASN A 89 7.05 -8.75 -9.87
C ASN A 89 8.49 -9.27 -9.76
N MET A 90 9.42 -8.35 -9.47
CA MET A 90 10.84 -8.67 -9.33
C MET A 90 11.11 -9.72 -8.24
N ARG A 91 10.30 -9.78 -7.17
CA ARG A 91 10.47 -10.75 -6.08
C ARG A 91 10.28 -12.18 -6.59
N VAL A 92 9.24 -12.41 -7.39
CA VAL A 92 8.98 -13.71 -8.01
C VAL A 92 10.08 -14.07 -9.01
N GLN A 93 10.47 -13.11 -9.85
CA GLN A 93 11.51 -13.32 -10.87
C GLN A 93 12.86 -13.71 -10.24
N MET A 94 13.19 -13.14 -9.08
CA MET A 94 14.44 -13.44 -8.36
C MET A 94 14.44 -14.79 -7.65
N LEU A 95 13.28 -15.32 -7.27
CA LEU A 95 13.18 -16.60 -6.54
C LEU A 95 13.46 -17.82 -7.43
N GLN A 96 13.33 -17.68 -8.76
CA GLN A 96 13.46 -18.78 -9.73
C GLN A 96 12.63 -20.03 -9.39
N ASP A 97 11.53 -19.82 -8.64
CA ASP A 97 10.63 -20.87 -8.17
C ASP A 97 9.31 -20.80 -8.97
N PRO A 98 8.96 -21.85 -9.75
CA PRO A 98 7.70 -21.90 -10.50
C PRO A 98 6.46 -21.78 -9.61
N SER A 99 6.53 -22.20 -8.34
CA SER A 99 5.42 -22.06 -7.40
C SER A 99 5.17 -20.61 -6.99
N ALA A 100 6.21 -19.76 -6.98
CA ALA A 100 6.10 -18.35 -6.64
C ALA A 100 5.31 -17.56 -7.70
N GLU A 101 5.38 -17.93 -8.98
CA GLU A 101 4.58 -17.32 -10.05
C GLU A 101 3.10 -17.66 -9.88
N THR A 102 2.79 -18.92 -9.59
CA THR A 102 1.42 -19.39 -9.32
C THR A 102 0.83 -18.65 -8.11
N PHE A 103 1.58 -18.61 -7.00
CA PHE A 103 1.15 -17.90 -5.78
C PHE A 103 0.96 -16.40 -6.02
N SER A 104 1.86 -15.74 -6.75
CA SER A 104 1.73 -14.32 -7.07
C SER A 104 0.50 -14.04 -7.93
N LYS A 105 0.14 -14.93 -8.85
CA LYS A 105 -1.07 -14.80 -9.64
C LYS A 105 -2.33 -14.95 -8.78
N GLN A 106 -2.35 -15.94 -7.89
CA GLN A 106 -3.45 -16.13 -6.94
C GLN A 106 -3.64 -14.89 -6.04
N LEU A 107 -2.55 -14.30 -5.52
CA LEU A 107 -2.60 -13.05 -4.75
C LEU A 107 -3.17 -11.87 -5.55
N LEU A 108 -2.78 -11.75 -6.83
CA LEU A 108 -3.31 -10.72 -7.71
C LEU A 108 -4.81 -10.90 -7.98
N ASP A 109 -5.25 -12.13 -8.21
CA ASP A 109 -6.67 -12.43 -8.45
C ASP A 109 -7.52 -12.11 -7.20
N ILE A 110 -6.99 -12.36 -6.00
CA ILE A 110 -7.62 -11.94 -4.73
C ILE A 110 -7.69 -10.41 -4.64
N GLY A 111 -6.56 -9.72 -4.85
CA GLY A 111 -6.49 -8.26 -4.76
C GLY A 111 -7.33 -7.52 -5.81
N ASP A 112 -7.56 -8.13 -6.97
CA ASP A 112 -8.41 -7.61 -8.04
C ASP A 112 -9.90 -7.99 -7.85
N GLY A 113 -10.25 -8.77 -6.82
CA GLY A 113 -11.62 -9.21 -6.55
C GLY A 113 -12.17 -10.21 -7.57
N LYS A 114 -11.30 -11.00 -8.22
CA LYS A 114 -11.68 -12.01 -9.23
C LYS A 114 -12.02 -13.37 -8.63
N VAL A 115 -11.81 -13.55 -7.33
CA VAL A 115 -12.10 -14.79 -6.61
C VAL A 115 -13.57 -14.80 -6.18
N ALA A 116 -14.19 -15.98 -6.22
CA ALA A 116 -15.57 -16.14 -5.80
C ALA A 116 -15.74 -15.79 -4.31
N ILE A 117 -16.78 -15.03 -4.03
CA ILE A 117 -17.24 -14.68 -2.69
C ILE A 117 -18.43 -15.59 -2.37
N ASP A 118 -18.42 -16.19 -1.19
CA ASP A 118 -19.54 -17.03 -0.72
C ASP A 118 -20.72 -16.19 -0.20
N GLU A 119 -21.81 -16.87 0.18
CA GLU A 119 -23.03 -16.24 0.71
C GLU A 119 -22.78 -15.47 2.01
N THR A 120 -21.67 -15.75 2.71
CA THR A 120 -21.27 -15.08 3.95
C THR A 120 -20.36 -13.87 3.72
N GLY A 121 -19.97 -13.60 2.46
CA GLY A 121 -19.09 -12.49 2.12
C GLY A 121 -17.59 -12.80 2.25
N TYR A 122 -17.21 -14.06 2.46
CA TYR A 122 -15.82 -14.48 2.55
C TYR A 122 -15.28 -14.96 1.21
N VAL A 123 -13.97 -14.76 1.02
CA VAL A 123 -13.24 -15.24 -0.16
C VAL A 123 -12.76 -16.67 0.09
N LYS A 124 -13.08 -17.58 -0.82
CA LYS A 124 -12.56 -18.95 -0.75
C LYS A 124 -11.16 -19.02 -1.35
N LEU A 125 -10.16 -19.30 -0.52
CA LEU A 125 -8.77 -19.45 -0.99
C LEU A 125 -8.57 -20.75 -1.78
N PRO A 126 -7.68 -20.75 -2.80
CA PRO A 126 -7.23 -21.97 -3.46
C PRO A 126 -6.63 -22.97 -2.45
N THR A 127 -6.79 -24.27 -2.70
CA THR A 127 -6.33 -25.33 -1.78
C THR A 127 -4.81 -25.39 -1.64
N ASP A 128 -4.08 -24.90 -2.64
CA ASP A 128 -2.62 -24.82 -2.69
C ASP A 128 -2.08 -23.45 -2.24
N PHE A 129 -2.95 -22.55 -1.76
CA PHE A 129 -2.58 -21.18 -1.44
C PHE A 129 -1.73 -21.06 -0.17
N CYS A 130 -1.98 -21.91 0.82
CA CYS A 130 -1.23 -21.93 2.07
C CYS A 130 -1.12 -23.35 2.62
N THR A 131 -0.05 -23.62 3.36
CA THR A 131 0.07 -24.83 4.16
C THR A 131 -0.54 -24.56 5.53
N ILE A 132 -1.61 -25.29 5.86
CA ILE A 132 -2.17 -25.28 7.21
C ILE A 132 -1.19 -26.05 8.10
N ALA A 133 -0.77 -25.45 9.20
CA ALA A 133 0.07 -26.12 10.17
C ALA A 133 -0.78 -26.71 11.30
N ASP A 134 -0.39 -27.90 11.74
CA ASP A 134 -1.13 -28.67 12.76
C ASP A 134 -1.01 -28.05 14.16
N SER A 135 -0.01 -27.19 14.41
CA SER A 135 0.10 -26.42 15.64
C SER A 135 0.91 -25.12 15.45
N GLN A 136 0.66 -24.13 16.30
CA GLN A 136 1.34 -22.83 16.29
C GLN A 136 2.85 -22.98 16.57
N ASP A 137 3.24 -23.90 17.45
CA ASP A 137 4.64 -24.18 17.81
C ASP A 137 5.43 -24.82 16.68
N THR A 138 4.79 -25.65 15.85
CA THR A 138 5.41 -26.26 14.67
C THR A 138 5.70 -25.21 13.59
N SER A 139 4.78 -24.25 13.37
CA SER A 139 5.01 -23.15 12.42
C SER A 139 6.08 -22.18 12.89
N LEU A 140 6.05 -21.77 14.15
CA LEU A 140 7.02 -20.81 14.70
C LEU A 140 8.44 -21.38 14.65
N ASN A 141 8.64 -22.65 15.04
CA ASN A 141 9.96 -23.29 14.97
C ASN A 141 10.48 -23.44 13.54
N LYS A 142 9.60 -23.72 12.57
CA LYS A 142 9.98 -23.96 11.17
C LYS A 142 10.37 -22.67 10.44
N TYR A 143 9.61 -21.59 10.65
CA TYR A 143 9.77 -20.35 9.87
C TYR A 143 10.46 -19.23 10.65
N PHE A 144 10.45 -19.30 11.98
CA PHE A 144 11.03 -18.29 12.88
C PHE A 144 11.86 -18.95 14.00
N PRO A 145 12.87 -19.78 13.67
CA PRO A 145 13.64 -20.57 14.64
C PRO A 145 14.40 -19.72 15.67
N MET A 146 14.58 -18.41 15.42
CA MET A 146 15.25 -17.49 16.37
C MET A 146 14.43 -17.17 17.62
N TYR A 147 13.11 -17.44 17.64
CA TYR A 147 12.25 -17.06 18.76
C TYR A 147 12.10 -18.16 19.83
N THR A 148 12.71 -19.34 19.64
CA THR A 148 12.53 -20.48 20.55
C THR A 148 13.68 -20.71 21.53
N HIS A 149 14.62 -19.77 21.66
CA HIS A 149 15.74 -19.84 22.62
C HIS A 149 15.74 -18.69 23.65
N SER A 150 14.58 -18.14 23.98
CA SER A 150 14.45 -17.10 25.01
C SER A 150 13.54 -17.56 26.14
N THR A 151 14.05 -18.46 26.97
CA THR A 151 13.60 -18.71 28.35
C THR A 151 14.81 -18.97 29.22
#